data_AF-A0A8R1HT49-F1
#
_entry.id   AF-A0A8R1HT49-F1
#
_cell.length_a   1.000
_cell.length_b   1.000
_cell.length_c   1.000
_cell.angle_alpha   90.00
_cell.angle_beta   90.00
_cell.angle_gamma   90.00
#
_symmetry.space_group_name_H-M   'P 1'
#
loop_
_entity.id
_entity.type
_entity.pdbx_description
1 polymer ?
#
loop_
_entity_poly.entity_id
_entity_poly.type
_entity_poly.pdbx_seq_one_letter_code
_entity_poly.pdbx_strand_id
1 'polypeptide(L)'
;MVSRNPPLSLIMKNNFSGPGKLEWLARFMVSHGVPYEALYETSFRKFLREYVPNLVIPLPSAMESVVNRIGEHGVQVIPAEVDEISVTFDIFGDEDEGHKCIAFSVHYSPWVYGFGARRNIVYLRKLDDGPLSAQRIIEFIREAINKDQQKYLKIANIVIPNRKLAALFNMKNAVIKHTICFNHCVDTFVTEVLQIEEIAATIEKYREIVKSIRTNEELFVEFKRYLNGIGAPSDLPSYRKDGWRSVSAFAARCLELNDVITHLSFDVDTLSEQLLNFVHKMLEKCSQYSGYISQSGSSISQVIPTILLIKHEMKRQIDGLPPEETVKSIFSEIFMPLTSGEQRQQYDLASLLDPRFAYRSALYTEEEWDDIEKTLLVEF
;
A
#
# COMPACT_ATOMS: atom_id res chain seq x y z
N MET A 1 3.64 -14.84 -15.03
CA MET A 1 4.06 -13.96 -16.15
C MET A 1 4.02 -12.53 -15.67
N VAL A 2 5.18 -11.87 -15.57
CA VAL A 2 5.30 -10.49 -15.10
C VAL A 2 4.75 -9.57 -16.18
N SER A 3 3.68 -8.82 -15.88
CA SER A 3 3.27 -7.68 -16.70
C SER A 3 4.32 -6.58 -16.56
N ARG A 4 5.44 -6.74 -17.26
CA ARG A 4 6.35 -5.62 -17.50
C ARG A 4 5.64 -4.72 -18.50
N ASN A 5 5.16 -3.57 -18.04
CA ASN A 5 4.78 -2.51 -18.96
C ASN A 5 5.97 -2.27 -19.91
N PRO A 6 5.78 -2.35 -21.24
CA PRO A 6 6.86 -2.11 -22.17
C PRO A 6 7.40 -0.68 -21.99
N PRO A 7 8.69 -0.44 -22.26
CA PRO A 7 9.24 0.91 -22.27
C PRO A 7 8.38 1.83 -23.14
N LEU A 8 8.18 3.09 -22.73
CA LEU A 8 7.44 4.12 -23.49
C LEU A 8 7.87 4.18 -24.96
N SER A 9 9.16 3.96 -25.23
CA SER A 9 9.75 3.93 -26.57
C SER A 9 9.29 2.74 -27.44
N LEU A 10 8.83 1.64 -26.84
CA LEU A 10 8.31 0.46 -27.54
C LEU A 10 6.81 0.60 -27.84
N ILE A 11 6.03 1.22 -26.95
CA ILE A 11 4.61 1.50 -27.18
C ILE A 11 4.44 2.49 -28.34
N MET A 12 5.36 3.44 -28.47
CA MET A 12 5.27 4.51 -29.46
C MET A 12 5.78 4.16 -30.87
N LYS A 13 6.51 3.06 -31.05
CA LYS A 13 7.16 2.72 -32.34
C LYS A 13 6.34 1.84 -33.29
N ASN A 14 5.24 1.24 -32.84
CA ASN A 14 4.40 0.41 -33.69
C ASN A 14 3.26 1.24 -34.34
N ASN A 15 3.51 1.69 -35.57
CA ASN A 15 2.55 2.12 -36.60
C ASN A 15 1.21 2.73 -36.13
N PHE A 16 1.25 4.04 -35.89
CA PHE A 16 0.10 4.88 -35.59
C PHE A 16 -0.69 5.32 -36.84
N SER A 17 -1.36 4.38 -37.51
CA SER A 17 -2.33 4.67 -38.58
C SER A 17 -3.62 3.87 -38.38
N GLY A 18 -4.57 4.44 -37.62
CA GLY A 18 -5.91 3.87 -37.42
C GLY A 18 -6.67 4.45 -36.21
N PRO A 19 -7.99 4.18 -36.08
CA PRO A 19 -8.92 4.69 -35.06
C PRO A 19 -8.58 4.40 -33.57
N GLY A 20 -7.42 3.79 -33.28
CA GLY A 20 -6.98 3.47 -31.91
C GLY A 20 -6.29 4.60 -31.15
N LYS A 21 -5.84 5.70 -31.78
CA LYS A 21 -5.01 6.75 -31.13
C LYS A 21 -5.66 7.39 -29.91
N LEU A 22 -6.95 7.70 -30.03
CA LEU A 22 -7.74 8.32 -28.97
C LEU A 22 -7.93 7.36 -27.80
N GLU A 23 -8.14 6.08 -28.09
CA GLU A 23 -8.27 5.02 -27.09
C GLU A 23 -6.94 4.80 -26.32
N TRP A 24 -5.80 4.83 -27.02
CA TRP A 24 -4.48 4.75 -26.39
C TRP A 24 -4.19 5.94 -25.48
N LEU A 25 -4.50 7.15 -25.93
CA LEU A 25 -4.37 8.35 -25.10
C LEU A 25 -5.28 8.27 -23.87
N ALA A 26 -6.52 7.78 -24.05
CA ALA A 26 -7.46 7.59 -22.95
C ALA A 26 -6.95 6.58 -21.93
N ARG A 27 -6.47 5.42 -22.39
CA ARG A 27 -5.84 4.41 -21.51
C ARG A 27 -4.60 4.97 -20.81
N PHE A 28 -3.77 5.73 -21.51
CA PHE A 28 -2.59 6.38 -20.92
C PHE A 28 -2.99 7.34 -19.79
N MET A 29 -3.90 8.27 -20.05
CA MET A 29 -4.35 9.25 -19.06
C MET A 29 -4.98 8.56 -17.84
N VAL A 30 -5.86 7.57 -18.05
CA VAL A 30 -6.48 6.80 -16.96
C VAL A 30 -5.44 6.02 -16.15
N SER A 31 -4.53 5.30 -16.80
CA SER A 31 -3.51 4.47 -16.13
C SER A 31 -2.47 5.26 -15.32
N HIS A 32 -2.29 6.54 -15.63
CA HIS A 32 -1.34 7.42 -14.96
C HIS A 32 -2.02 8.49 -14.10
N GLY A 33 -3.35 8.47 -13.97
CA GLY A 33 -4.10 9.44 -13.17
C GLY A 33 -3.96 10.88 -13.68
N VAL A 34 -3.81 11.07 -14.99
CA VAL A 34 -3.69 12.41 -15.59
C VAL A 34 -5.11 12.97 -15.80
N PRO A 35 -5.44 14.14 -15.22
CA PRO A 35 -6.76 14.76 -15.39
C PRO A 35 -7.00 15.12 -16.85
N TYR A 36 -8.24 15.01 -17.34
CA TYR A 36 -8.55 15.30 -18.75
C TYR A 36 -8.30 16.77 -19.10
N GLU A 37 -8.40 17.65 -18.11
CA GLU A 37 -8.07 19.08 -18.17
C GLU A 37 -6.61 19.32 -18.55
N ALA A 38 -5.71 18.36 -18.30
CA ALA A 38 -4.32 18.44 -18.78
C ALA A 38 -4.25 18.58 -20.30
N LEU A 39 -5.29 18.16 -21.04
CA LEU A 39 -5.38 18.39 -22.48
C LEU A 39 -5.59 19.87 -22.85
N TYR A 40 -5.87 20.76 -21.91
CA TYR A 40 -5.84 22.21 -22.12
C TYR A 40 -4.46 22.81 -21.88
N GLU A 41 -3.61 22.13 -21.12
CA GLU A 41 -2.29 22.65 -20.73
C GLU A 41 -1.33 22.75 -21.92
N THR A 42 -0.79 23.94 -22.15
CA THR A 42 0.03 24.22 -23.34
C THR A 42 1.29 23.36 -23.39
N SER A 43 1.93 23.12 -22.23
CA SER A 43 3.13 22.27 -22.13
C SER A 43 2.83 20.81 -22.46
N PHE A 44 1.70 20.28 -21.97
CA PHE A 44 1.28 18.91 -22.26
C PHE A 44 0.90 18.74 -23.73
N ARG A 45 0.23 19.75 -24.32
CA ARG A 45 -0.07 19.77 -25.76
C ARG A 45 1.19 19.77 -26.63
N LYS A 46 2.21 20.54 -26.26
CA LYS A 46 3.50 20.56 -26.95
C LYS A 46 4.17 19.20 -26.88
N PHE A 47 4.25 18.62 -25.68
CA PHE A 47 4.74 17.25 -25.48
C PHE A 47 4.02 16.25 -26.40
N LEU A 48 2.69 16.20 -26.37
CA LEU A 48 1.93 15.27 -27.22
C LEU A 48 2.21 15.46 -28.73
N ARG A 49 2.39 16.70 -29.19
CA ARG A 49 2.71 17.01 -30.59
C ARG A 49 4.14 16.66 -30.98
N GLU A 50 5.10 16.74 -30.08
CA GLU A 50 6.48 16.31 -30.36
C GLU A 50 6.55 14.80 -30.65
N TYR A 51 5.80 14.01 -29.89
CA TYR A 51 5.75 12.55 -30.09
C TYR A 51 4.76 12.13 -31.19
N VAL A 52 3.71 12.93 -31.43
CA VAL A 52 2.71 12.67 -32.48
C VAL A 52 2.41 13.97 -33.24
N PRO A 53 3.22 14.31 -34.27
CA PRO A 53 3.19 15.61 -34.97
C PRO A 53 1.84 16.03 -35.56
N ASN A 54 0.96 15.05 -35.84
CA ASN A 54 -0.36 15.26 -36.44
C ASN A 54 -1.51 14.86 -35.49
N LEU A 55 -1.27 14.81 -34.18
CA LEU A 55 -2.33 14.50 -33.22
C LEU A 55 -3.31 15.67 -33.14
N VAL A 56 -4.55 15.42 -33.56
CA VAL A 56 -5.69 16.26 -33.19
C VAL A 56 -5.95 16.01 -31.71
N ILE A 57 -5.63 17.01 -30.88
CA ILE A 57 -5.80 16.90 -29.43
C ILE A 57 -7.30 16.91 -29.13
N PRO A 58 -7.83 15.83 -28.53
CA PRO A 58 -9.25 15.71 -28.25
C PRO A 58 -9.69 16.69 -27.17
N LEU A 59 -10.98 17.02 -27.16
CA LEU A 59 -11.60 17.69 -26.02
C LEU A 59 -11.73 16.70 -24.85
N PRO A 60 -11.65 17.16 -23.59
CA PRO A 60 -11.90 16.33 -22.41
C PRO A 60 -13.21 15.54 -22.47
N SER A 61 -14.30 16.14 -22.96
CA SER A 61 -15.59 15.44 -23.12
C SER A 61 -15.53 14.27 -24.13
N ALA A 62 -14.70 14.39 -25.16
CA ALA A 62 -14.46 13.30 -26.11
C ALA A 62 -13.63 12.18 -25.47
N MET A 63 -12.70 12.51 -24.57
CA MET A 63 -11.96 11.52 -23.78
C MET A 63 -12.87 10.78 -22.83
N GLU A 64 -13.73 11.50 -22.12
CA GLU A 64 -14.71 10.93 -21.21
C GLU A 64 -15.65 9.95 -21.92
N SER A 65 -16.20 10.33 -23.08
CA SER A 65 -17.02 9.43 -23.89
C SER A 65 -16.29 8.15 -24.32
N VAL A 66 -15.01 8.26 -24.69
CA VAL A 66 -14.19 7.11 -25.08
C VAL A 66 -13.88 6.21 -23.90
N VAL A 67 -13.56 6.79 -22.73
CA VAL A 67 -13.33 6.02 -21.50
C VAL A 67 -14.60 5.31 -21.05
N ASN A 68 -15.76 5.97 -21.12
CA ASN A 68 -17.05 5.35 -20.84
C ASN A 68 -17.30 4.16 -21.77
N ARG A 69 -17.05 4.32 -23.07
CA ARG A 69 -17.16 3.23 -24.04
C ARG A 69 -16.18 2.09 -23.77
N ILE A 70 -14.92 2.39 -23.42
CA ILE A 70 -13.92 1.37 -23.02
C ILE A 70 -14.42 0.61 -21.78
N GLY A 71 -14.97 1.32 -20.80
CA GLY A 71 -15.55 0.75 -19.59
C GLY A 71 -16.75 -0.15 -19.86
N GLU A 72 -17.64 0.26 -20.77
CA GLU A 72 -18.84 -0.50 -21.17
C GLU A 72 -18.50 -1.83 -21.89
N HIS A 73 -17.42 -1.86 -22.66
CA HIS A 73 -16.95 -3.10 -23.33
C HIS A 73 -16.08 -3.98 -22.41
N GLY A 74 -15.74 -3.48 -21.23
CA GLY A 74 -14.89 -4.14 -20.24
C GLY A 74 -15.65 -4.88 -19.14
N VAL A 75 -16.95 -5.14 -19.30
CA VAL A 75 -17.75 -5.91 -18.33
C VAL A 75 -17.15 -7.30 -18.17
N GLN A 76 -16.39 -7.49 -17.09
CA GLN A 76 -15.81 -8.79 -16.75
C GLN A 76 -16.87 -9.60 -16.01
N VAL A 77 -17.51 -10.51 -16.74
CA VAL A 77 -18.42 -11.51 -16.14
C VAL A 77 -17.56 -12.52 -15.38
N ILE A 78 -17.91 -12.74 -14.11
CA ILE A 78 -17.24 -13.74 -13.30
C ILE A 78 -17.78 -15.11 -13.73
N PRO A 79 -16.91 -16.10 -14.00
CA PRO A 79 -17.36 -17.39 -14.49
C PRO A 79 -18.37 -18.08 -13.57
N ALA A 80 -19.30 -18.83 -14.18
CA ALA A 80 -20.42 -19.44 -13.47
C ALA A 80 -20.01 -20.53 -12.47
N GLU A 81 -18.77 -21.03 -12.51
CA GLU A 81 -18.20 -21.96 -11.53
C GLU A 81 -17.72 -21.30 -10.23
N VAL A 82 -17.63 -19.96 -10.18
CA VAL A 82 -17.17 -19.24 -8.99
C VAL A 82 -18.36 -18.89 -8.10
N ASP A 83 -18.54 -19.56 -6.98
CA ASP A 83 -19.68 -19.30 -6.07
C ASP A 83 -19.40 -18.23 -5.02
N GLU A 84 -18.14 -18.10 -4.62
CA GLU A 84 -17.70 -17.21 -3.56
C GLU A 84 -16.59 -16.27 -4.03
N ILE A 85 -16.66 -15.04 -3.53
CA ILE A 85 -15.70 -13.99 -3.83
C ILE A 85 -15.18 -13.35 -2.55
N SER A 86 -13.98 -12.80 -2.64
CA SER A 86 -13.38 -11.98 -1.59
C SER A 86 -13.29 -10.53 -2.07
N VAL A 87 -13.63 -9.57 -1.20
CA VAL A 87 -13.63 -8.16 -1.55
C VAL A 87 -12.62 -7.41 -0.71
N THR A 88 -11.85 -6.51 -1.32
CA THR A 88 -11.11 -5.47 -0.61
C THR A 88 -11.65 -4.12 -1.02
N PHE A 89 -11.73 -3.16 -0.12
CA PHE A 89 -12.20 -1.83 -0.46
C PHE A 89 -11.48 -0.74 0.30
N ASP A 90 -11.55 0.46 -0.23
CA ASP A 90 -11.12 1.69 0.41
C ASP A 90 -12.14 2.81 0.11
N ILE A 91 -12.27 3.74 1.05
CA ILE A 91 -13.16 4.90 0.93
C ILE A 91 -12.30 6.15 1.06
N PHE A 92 -12.38 7.03 0.07
CA PHE A 92 -11.62 8.27 0.03
C PHE A 92 -12.49 9.41 -0.47
N GLY A 93 -12.05 10.64 -0.20
CA GLY A 93 -12.78 11.85 -0.51
C GLY A 93 -13.02 12.71 0.72
N ASP A 94 -13.35 13.97 0.49
CA ASP A 94 -13.63 14.91 1.56
C ASP A 94 -15.00 14.64 2.18
N GLU A 95 -15.07 14.57 3.50
CA GLU A 95 -16.35 14.42 4.20
C GLU A 95 -17.23 15.67 4.03
N ASP A 96 -16.63 16.84 3.80
CA ASP A 96 -17.29 18.14 3.75
C ASP A 96 -17.70 18.58 2.33
N GLU A 97 -17.07 18.05 1.27
CA GLU A 97 -17.35 18.46 -0.12
C GLU A 97 -18.31 17.53 -0.89
N GLY A 98 -18.91 16.50 -0.27
CA GLY A 98 -19.87 15.61 -0.95
C GLY A 98 -19.25 14.76 -2.08
N HIS A 99 -17.93 14.57 -2.03
CA HIS A 99 -17.14 13.83 -3.01
C HIS A 99 -16.54 12.56 -2.39
N LYS A 100 -17.37 11.73 -1.76
CA LYS A 100 -16.95 10.42 -1.27
C LYS A 100 -16.94 9.41 -2.42
N CYS A 101 -15.87 8.65 -2.52
CA CYS A 101 -15.71 7.58 -3.49
C CYS A 101 -15.35 6.29 -2.77
N ILE A 102 -15.83 5.16 -3.31
CA ILE A 102 -15.40 3.83 -2.93
C ILE A 102 -14.63 3.21 -4.09
N ALA A 103 -13.39 2.80 -3.82
CA ALA A 103 -12.68 1.87 -4.68
C ALA A 103 -12.74 0.50 -4.04
N PHE A 104 -13.12 -0.51 -4.81
CA PHE A 104 -13.09 -1.88 -4.31
C PHE A 104 -12.63 -2.84 -5.40
N SER A 105 -12.07 -3.96 -4.97
CA SER A 105 -11.66 -5.02 -5.86
C SER A 105 -12.21 -6.36 -5.43
N VAL A 106 -12.64 -7.14 -6.41
CA VAL A 106 -13.24 -8.45 -6.25
C VAL A 106 -12.23 -9.49 -6.68
N HIS A 107 -11.90 -10.42 -5.79
CA HIS A 107 -10.90 -11.46 -5.97
C HIS A 107 -11.58 -12.82 -6.02
N TYR A 108 -11.21 -13.60 -7.02
CA TYR A 108 -11.73 -14.95 -7.22
C TYR A 108 -10.71 -15.84 -7.93
N SER A 109 -10.87 -17.15 -7.79
CA SER A 109 -10.05 -18.15 -8.45
C SER A 109 -10.95 -19.07 -9.27
N PRO A 110 -11.03 -18.90 -10.60
CA PRO A 110 -11.83 -19.78 -11.43
C PRO A 110 -11.16 -21.15 -11.50
N TRP A 111 -11.84 -22.19 -11.04
CA TRP A 111 -11.34 -23.56 -11.10
C TRP A 111 -11.59 -24.15 -12.49
N VAL A 112 -10.84 -23.67 -13.48
CA VAL A 112 -10.96 -24.13 -14.87
C VAL A 112 -9.83 -25.12 -15.15
N TYR A 113 -10.19 -26.37 -15.45
CA TYR A 113 -9.28 -27.47 -15.80
C TYR A 113 -8.13 -27.73 -14.81
N GLY A 114 -8.36 -27.56 -13.50
CA GLY A 114 -7.37 -27.90 -12.46
C GLY A 114 -6.23 -26.91 -12.26
N PHE A 115 -6.24 -25.77 -12.96
CA PHE A 115 -5.23 -24.71 -12.83
C PHE A 115 -5.89 -23.31 -12.90
N GLY A 116 -6.44 -22.86 -11.79
CA GLY A 116 -7.01 -21.51 -11.66
C GLY A 116 -5.99 -20.50 -11.14
N ALA A 117 -5.57 -19.54 -11.98
CA ALA A 117 -4.86 -18.37 -11.47
C ALA A 117 -5.86 -17.38 -10.86
N ARG A 118 -5.55 -16.83 -9.68
CA ARG A 118 -6.34 -15.76 -9.05
C ARG A 118 -6.55 -14.61 -10.05
N ARG A 119 -7.79 -14.16 -10.17
CA ARG A 119 -8.21 -12.99 -10.93
C ARG A 119 -8.75 -11.93 -9.99
N ASN A 120 -8.68 -10.68 -10.43
CA ASN A 120 -9.31 -9.58 -9.73
C ASN A 120 -9.96 -8.59 -10.70
N ILE A 121 -11.08 -8.00 -10.29
CA ILE A 121 -11.77 -6.91 -10.98
C ILE A 121 -11.77 -5.71 -10.06
N VAL A 122 -11.43 -4.52 -10.56
CA VAL A 122 -11.38 -3.29 -9.78
C VAL A 122 -12.54 -2.38 -10.22
N TYR A 123 -13.20 -1.81 -9.22
CA TYR A 123 -14.30 -0.89 -9.38
C TYR A 123 -13.97 0.41 -8.66
N LEU A 124 -14.43 1.52 -9.23
CA LEU A 124 -14.40 2.84 -8.62
C LEU A 124 -15.78 3.46 -8.80
N ARG A 125 -16.40 3.88 -7.70
CA ARG A 125 -17.74 4.51 -7.72
C ARG A 125 -17.79 5.70 -6.78
N LYS A 126 -18.54 6.73 -7.19
CA LYS A 126 -18.98 7.79 -6.29
C LYS A 126 -20.02 7.20 -5.32
N LEU A 127 -19.90 7.54 -4.04
CA LEU A 127 -20.89 7.24 -3.03
C LEU A 127 -21.89 8.39 -2.96
N ASP A 128 -23.16 8.05 -2.79
CA ASP A 128 -24.21 9.05 -2.54
C ASP A 128 -24.00 9.74 -1.20
N ASP A 129 -24.51 10.98 -1.11
CA ASP A 129 -24.49 11.74 0.13
C ASP A 129 -25.24 10.99 1.25
N GLY A 130 -24.69 11.03 2.46
CA GLY A 130 -25.30 10.45 3.66
C GLY A 130 -24.33 9.63 4.52
N PRO A 131 -24.82 9.11 5.66
CA PRO A 131 -24.00 8.36 6.59
C PRO A 131 -23.57 7.02 5.98
N LEU A 132 -22.30 6.68 6.22
CA LEU A 132 -21.76 5.36 5.87
C LEU A 132 -22.25 4.32 6.87
N SER A 133 -22.76 3.20 6.36
CA SER A 133 -23.06 2.00 7.14
C SER A 133 -22.50 0.77 6.43
N ALA A 134 -22.22 -0.30 7.18
CA ALA A 134 -21.75 -1.54 6.59
C ALA A 134 -22.74 -2.09 5.55
N GLN A 135 -24.04 -1.99 5.84
CA GLN A 135 -25.10 -2.41 4.91
C GLN A 135 -25.03 -1.65 3.59
N ARG A 136 -24.94 -0.31 3.63
CA ARG A 136 -24.81 0.50 2.40
C ARG A 136 -23.56 0.13 1.61
N ILE A 137 -22.42 -0.03 2.27
CA ILE A 137 -21.17 -0.43 1.61
C ILE A 137 -21.34 -1.79 0.90
N ILE A 138 -21.93 -2.78 1.59
CA ILE A 138 -22.16 -4.11 1.03
C ILE A 138 -23.15 -4.07 -0.14
N GLU A 139 -24.24 -3.32 -0.02
CA GLU A 139 -25.24 -3.13 -1.09
C GLU A 139 -24.60 -2.48 -2.32
N PHE A 140 -23.83 -1.40 -2.15
CA PHE A 140 -23.10 -0.75 -3.24
C PHE A 140 -22.17 -1.72 -3.98
N ILE A 141 -21.43 -2.54 -3.23
CA ILE A 141 -20.53 -3.55 -3.79
C ILE A 141 -21.36 -4.60 -4.54
N ARG A 142 -22.43 -5.12 -3.93
CA ARG A 142 -23.28 -6.17 -4.54
C ARG A 142 -23.97 -5.71 -5.81
N GLU A 143 -24.49 -4.50 -5.84
CA GLU A 143 -25.11 -3.92 -7.02
C GLU A 143 -24.11 -3.78 -8.16
N ALA A 144 -22.90 -3.31 -7.86
CA ALA A 144 -21.85 -3.17 -8.85
C ALA A 144 -21.36 -4.51 -9.41
N ILE A 145 -21.26 -5.53 -8.55
CA ILE A 145 -20.79 -6.87 -8.95
C ILE A 145 -21.87 -7.60 -9.76
N ASN A 146 -23.11 -7.62 -9.27
CA ASN A 146 -24.16 -8.49 -9.80
C ASN A 146 -24.96 -7.86 -10.95
N LYS A 147 -24.77 -6.58 -11.28
CA LYS A 147 -25.50 -5.88 -12.35
C LYS A 147 -25.57 -6.69 -13.65
N ASP A 148 -24.45 -7.33 -14.01
CA ASP A 148 -24.28 -8.03 -15.28
C ASP A 148 -24.00 -9.54 -15.10
N GLN A 149 -24.21 -10.09 -13.89
CA GLN A 149 -23.95 -11.51 -13.60
C GLN A 149 -25.22 -12.35 -13.75
N GLN A 150 -25.05 -13.57 -14.25
CA GLN A 150 -26.16 -14.53 -14.37
C GLN A 150 -26.57 -15.15 -13.03
N LYS A 151 -25.70 -15.08 -12.03
CA LYS A 151 -25.95 -15.60 -10.68
C LYS A 151 -25.53 -14.60 -9.62
N TYR A 152 -26.15 -14.70 -8.47
CA TYR A 152 -25.80 -13.90 -7.30
C TYR A 152 -24.53 -14.44 -6.64
N LEU A 153 -23.46 -13.64 -6.64
CA LEU A 153 -22.19 -14.03 -6.04
C LEU A 153 -22.18 -13.75 -4.54
N LYS A 154 -21.77 -14.75 -3.75
CA LYS A 154 -21.67 -14.63 -2.30
C LYS A 154 -20.33 -13.97 -1.92
N ILE A 155 -20.40 -12.87 -1.18
CA ILE A 155 -19.21 -12.26 -0.56
C ILE A 155 -18.86 -13.08 0.67
N ALA A 156 -17.85 -13.95 0.54
CA ALA A 156 -17.38 -14.79 1.64
C ALA A 156 -16.50 -13.99 2.60
N ASN A 157 -15.57 -13.20 2.05
CA ASN A 157 -14.61 -12.43 2.83
C ASN A 157 -14.61 -10.96 2.41
N ILE A 158 -14.47 -10.06 3.39
CA ILE A 158 -14.22 -8.65 3.14
C ILE A 158 -13.01 -8.15 3.95
N VAL A 159 -12.06 -7.52 3.26
CA VAL A 159 -10.94 -6.82 3.90
C VAL A 159 -11.31 -5.36 4.07
N ILE A 160 -11.37 -4.94 5.34
CA ILE A 160 -11.79 -3.61 5.75
C ILE A 160 -10.56 -2.72 5.91
N PRO A 161 -10.56 -1.49 5.35
CA PRO A 161 -9.36 -0.67 5.28
C PRO A 161 -8.88 -0.15 6.63
N ASN A 162 -9.74 0.03 7.65
CA ASN A 162 -9.32 0.54 8.96
C ASN A 162 -10.28 0.16 10.11
N ARG A 163 -9.84 0.37 11.36
CA ARG A 163 -10.62 0.10 12.58
C ARG A 163 -11.92 0.91 12.68
N LYS A 164 -11.94 2.18 12.22
CA LYS A 164 -13.15 3.04 12.21
C LYS A 164 -14.26 2.41 11.37
N LEU A 165 -13.92 1.92 10.18
CA LEU A 165 -14.86 1.22 9.32
C LEU A 165 -15.18 -0.18 9.84
N ALA A 166 -14.22 -0.89 10.44
CA ALA A 166 -14.45 -2.21 11.01
C ALA A 166 -15.53 -2.19 12.10
N ALA A 167 -15.59 -1.13 12.91
CA ALA A 167 -16.64 -0.94 13.90
C ALA A 167 -18.07 -0.92 13.30
N LEU A 168 -18.23 -0.56 12.02
CA LEU A 168 -19.52 -0.60 11.32
C LEU A 168 -19.97 -2.03 10.99
N PHE A 169 -19.02 -2.97 10.82
CA PHE A 169 -19.28 -4.35 10.42
C PHE A 169 -19.52 -5.30 11.62
N ASN A 170 -19.53 -4.76 12.85
CA ASN A 170 -19.81 -5.50 14.09
C ASN A 170 -21.26 -6.02 14.22
N MET A 171 -22.16 -5.68 13.29
CA MET A 171 -23.54 -6.18 13.29
C MET A 171 -23.66 -7.37 12.33
N LYS A 172 -24.37 -8.41 12.75
CA LYS A 172 -24.69 -9.69 12.08
C LYS A 172 -25.34 -9.57 10.68
N ASN A 173 -24.77 -8.80 9.76
CA ASN A 173 -25.36 -8.49 8.47
C ASN A 173 -24.38 -8.83 7.33
N ALA A 174 -24.82 -9.82 6.54
CA ALA A 174 -24.52 -10.01 5.12
C ALA A 174 -23.13 -10.50 4.65
N VAL A 175 -22.07 -10.53 5.46
CA VAL A 175 -20.75 -11.11 5.08
C VAL A 175 -20.32 -12.16 6.11
N ILE A 176 -19.77 -13.29 5.64
CA ILE A 176 -19.39 -14.41 6.52
C ILE A 176 -18.18 -14.04 7.38
N LYS A 177 -17.15 -13.45 6.77
CA LYS A 177 -15.85 -13.17 7.40
C LYS A 177 -15.37 -11.77 7.04
N HIS A 178 -14.91 -11.02 8.03
CA HIS A 178 -14.29 -9.72 7.81
C HIS A 178 -12.97 -9.60 8.55
N THR A 179 -12.00 -8.94 7.93
CA THR A 179 -10.66 -8.79 8.48
C THR A 179 -10.14 -7.38 8.25
N ILE A 180 -9.38 -6.85 9.21
CA ILE A 180 -8.75 -5.53 9.07
C ILE A 180 -7.55 -5.66 8.12
N CYS A 181 -7.36 -4.65 7.27
CA CYS A 181 -6.25 -4.58 6.34
C CYS A 181 -4.90 -4.63 7.07
N PHE A 182 -4.01 -5.53 6.63
CA PHE A 182 -2.64 -5.63 7.15
C PHE A 182 -1.88 -4.30 7.07
N ASN A 183 -2.00 -3.57 5.95
CA ASN A 183 -1.32 -2.28 5.79
C ASN A 183 -1.81 -1.24 6.80
N HIS A 184 -3.06 -1.30 7.24
CA HIS A 184 -3.55 -0.43 8.31
C HIS A 184 -2.91 -0.76 9.65
N CYS A 185 -2.71 -2.05 9.97
CA CYS A 185 -1.93 -2.45 11.14
C CYS A 185 -0.50 -1.90 11.07
N VAL A 186 0.17 -2.01 9.92
CA VAL A 186 1.52 -1.45 9.73
C VAL A 186 1.54 0.07 9.88
N ASP A 187 0.61 0.77 9.24
CA ASP A 187 0.53 2.24 9.32
C ASP A 187 0.26 2.71 10.74
N THR A 188 -0.65 2.05 11.45
CA THR A 188 -0.95 2.34 12.87
C THR A 188 0.28 2.08 13.74
N PHE A 189 0.93 0.92 13.54
CA PHE A 189 2.12 0.53 14.28
C PHE A 189 3.25 1.54 14.15
N VAL A 190 3.58 1.89 12.92
CA VAL A 190 4.63 2.88 12.64
C VAL A 190 4.28 4.23 13.23
N THR A 191 3.02 4.66 13.09
CA THR A 191 2.58 5.97 13.59
C THR A 191 2.70 6.04 15.11
N GLU A 192 2.30 5.00 15.84
CA GLU A 192 2.41 4.96 17.30
C GLU A 192 3.87 4.89 17.77
N VAL A 193 4.73 4.09 17.11
CA VAL A 193 6.16 4.04 17.46
C VAL A 193 6.85 5.39 17.24
N LEU A 194 6.50 6.11 16.18
CA LEU A 194 7.05 7.44 15.90
C LEU A 194 6.60 8.51 16.91
N GLN A 195 5.59 8.23 17.73
CA GLN A 195 5.11 9.13 18.80
C GLN A 195 5.74 8.84 20.16
N ILE A 196 6.51 7.75 20.31
CA ILE A 196 7.28 7.47 21.52
C ILE A 196 8.24 8.64 21.77
N GLU A 197 8.26 9.16 23.00
CA GLU A 197 8.91 10.42 23.37
C GLU A 197 10.38 10.47 22.93
N GLU A 198 11.16 9.43 23.24
CA GLU A 198 12.58 9.34 22.92
C GLU A 198 12.83 9.32 21.41
N ILE A 199 11.96 8.63 20.66
CA ILE A 199 12.02 8.54 19.20
C ILE A 199 11.64 9.88 18.57
N ALA A 200 10.53 10.47 19.01
CA ALA A 200 10.04 11.75 18.51
C ALA A 200 11.05 12.86 18.78
N ALA A 201 11.63 12.91 19.99
CA ALA A 201 12.68 13.84 20.37
C ALA A 201 13.94 13.67 19.52
N THR A 202 14.37 12.43 19.27
CA THR A 202 15.50 12.14 18.38
C THR A 202 15.24 12.67 16.97
N ILE A 203 14.08 12.35 16.38
CA ILE A 203 13.75 12.82 15.02
C ILE A 203 13.72 14.35 14.96
N GLU A 204 13.16 15.00 15.98
CA GLU A 204 13.08 16.47 16.03
C GLU A 204 14.46 17.11 16.20
N LYS A 205 15.37 16.51 17.00
CA LYS A 205 16.77 16.92 17.11
C LYS A 205 17.44 16.99 15.74
N TYR A 206 17.31 15.93 14.93
CA TYR A 206 17.85 15.92 13.57
C TYR A 206 17.16 16.94 12.65
N ARG A 207 15.85 17.19 12.81
CA ARG A 207 15.15 18.22 12.01
C ARG A 207 15.69 19.61 12.31
N GLU A 208 15.91 19.94 13.58
CA GLU A 208 16.47 21.23 13.98
C GLU A 208 17.93 21.40 13.52
N ILE A 209 18.73 20.32 13.49
CA ILE A 209 20.07 20.33 12.86
C ILE A 209 19.96 20.68 11.37
N VAL A 210 19.15 19.94 10.60
CA VAL A 210 18.97 20.15 9.15
C VAL A 210 18.45 21.55 8.85
N LYS A 211 17.52 22.04 9.67
CA LYS A 211 16.98 23.40 9.58
C LYS A 211 18.07 24.44 9.86
N SER A 212 18.88 24.24 10.89
CA SER A 212 20.00 25.13 11.24
C SER A 212 21.02 25.25 10.10
N ILE A 213 21.42 24.12 9.51
CA ILE A 213 22.31 24.09 8.33
C ILE A 213 21.66 24.85 7.16
N ARG A 214 20.35 24.67 6.94
CA ARG A 214 19.64 25.32 5.83
C ARG A 214 19.49 26.83 6.01
N THR A 215 19.31 27.30 7.24
CA THR A 215 19.05 28.72 7.53
C THR A 215 20.31 29.55 7.76
N ASN A 216 21.42 28.91 8.15
CA ASN A 216 22.70 29.59 8.34
C ASN A 216 23.58 29.44 7.09
N GLU A 217 23.88 30.56 6.45
CA GLU A 217 24.65 30.60 5.20
C GLU A 217 26.07 30.02 5.35
N GLU A 218 26.75 30.28 6.48
CA GLU A 218 28.11 29.79 6.73
C GLU A 218 28.13 28.26 6.84
N LEU A 219 27.22 27.71 7.66
CA LEU A 219 27.06 26.26 7.82
C LEU A 219 26.67 25.59 6.50
N PHE A 220 25.81 26.23 5.70
CA PHE A 220 25.40 25.70 4.41
C PHE A 220 26.55 25.65 3.39
N VAL A 221 27.39 26.69 3.37
CA VAL A 221 28.58 26.75 2.51
C VAL A 221 29.59 25.69 2.93
N GLU A 222 29.81 25.51 4.24
CA GLU A 222 30.71 24.49 4.77
C GLU A 222 30.20 23.07 4.49
N PHE A 223 28.91 22.83 4.71
CA PHE A 223 28.21 21.59 4.33
C PHE A 223 28.44 21.23 2.85
N LYS A 224 28.21 22.18 1.94
CA LYS A 224 28.43 21.97 0.50
C LYS A 224 29.90 21.70 0.18
N ARG A 225 30.82 22.41 0.82
CA ARG A 225 32.26 22.23 0.61
C ARG A 225 32.70 20.82 1.01
N TYR A 226 32.24 20.33 2.15
CA TYR A 226 32.53 18.98 2.61
C TYR A 226 31.99 17.93 1.64
N LEU A 227 30.70 18.02 1.26
CA LEU A 227 30.06 17.06 0.35
C LEU A 227 30.71 17.03 -1.04
N ASN A 228 31.11 18.19 -1.57
CA ASN A 228 31.87 18.25 -2.82
C ASN A 228 33.23 17.58 -2.70
N GLY A 229 33.89 17.69 -1.54
CA GLY A 229 35.18 17.05 -1.27
C GLY A 229 35.12 15.53 -1.27
N ILE A 230 33.98 14.94 -0.89
CA ILE A 230 33.76 13.48 -0.87
C ILE A 230 32.96 12.97 -2.08
N GLY A 231 32.58 13.84 -3.02
CA GLY A 231 31.81 13.46 -4.21
C GLY A 231 30.38 13.01 -3.92
N ALA A 232 29.79 13.46 -2.80
CA ALA A 232 28.44 13.07 -2.38
C ALA A 232 27.37 14.08 -2.86
N PRO A 233 26.10 13.66 -3.00
CA PRO A 233 25.01 14.56 -3.37
C PRO A 233 24.87 15.71 -2.37
N SER A 234 24.74 16.95 -2.86
CA SER A 234 24.71 18.18 -2.05
C SER A 234 23.36 18.53 -1.42
N ASP A 235 22.42 17.58 -1.42
CA ASP A 235 21.04 17.85 -1.00
C ASP A 235 20.80 17.49 0.47
N LEU A 236 20.23 18.45 1.20
CA LEU A 236 19.71 18.26 2.55
C LEU A 236 18.34 17.55 2.47
N PRO A 237 18.03 16.65 3.42
CA PRO A 237 16.73 16.00 3.45
C PRO A 237 15.59 16.99 3.70
N SER A 238 14.38 16.65 3.28
CA SER A 238 13.19 17.42 3.62
C SER A 238 12.89 17.26 5.11
N TYR A 239 12.75 18.37 5.85
CA TYR A 239 12.35 18.36 7.26
C TYR A 239 10.81 18.42 7.44
N ARG A 240 10.02 18.29 6.36
CA ARG A 240 8.55 18.32 6.41
C ARG A 240 7.96 17.02 6.97
N LYS A 241 6.82 17.15 7.65
CA LYS A 241 6.07 16.05 8.29
C LYS A 241 5.02 15.47 7.33
N ASP A 242 5.48 14.83 6.25
CA ASP A 242 4.61 14.29 5.18
C ASP A 242 4.38 12.77 5.32
N GLY A 243 3.97 12.34 6.52
CA GLY A 243 3.74 10.92 6.86
C GLY A 243 5.02 10.12 7.10
N TRP A 244 4.87 8.86 7.51
CA TRP A 244 6.01 8.04 7.97
C TRP A 244 7.00 7.66 6.86
N ARG A 245 6.56 7.64 5.59
CA ARG A 245 7.46 7.42 4.44
C ARG A 245 8.43 8.58 4.25
N SER A 246 8.00 9.82 4.50
CA SER A 246 8.90 10.96 4.46
C SER A 246 9.91 10.90 5.61
N VAL A 247 9.47 10.45 6.80
CA VAL A 247 10.36 10.20 7.95
C VAL A 247 11.41 9.14 7.64
N SER A 248 11.05 8.07 6.91
CA SER A 248 12.00 7.03 6.50
C SER A 248 13.12 7.59 5.61
N ALA A 249 12.76 8.36 4.58
CA ALA A 249 13.73 9.00 3.69
C ALA A 249 14.58 10.04 4.43
N PHE A 250 13.96 10.81 5.33
CA PHE A 250 14.65 11.77 6.19
C PHE A 250 15.70 11.07 7.08
N ALA A 251 15.31 10.01 7.79
CA ALA A 251 16.20 9.27 8.68
C ALA A 251 17.36 8.62 7.93
N ALA A 252 17.09 7.96 6.79
CA ALA A 252 18.13 7.39 5.94
C ALA A 252 19.18 8.44 5.55
N ARG A 253 18.71 9.60 5.08
CA ARG A 253 19.59 10.67 4.64
C ARG A 253 20.36 11.33 5.78
N CYS A 254 19.77 11.45 6.97
CA CYS A 254 20.48 11.97 8.13
C CYS A 254 21.61 11.03 8.57
N LEU A 255 21.40 9.71 8.53
CA LEU A 255 22.45 8.71 8.80
C LEU A 255 23.58 8.77 7.78
N GLU A 256 23.27 8.94 6.49
CA GLU A 256 24.29 9.17 5.45
C GLU A 256 25.11 10.45 5.66
N LEU A 257 24.52 11.44 6.32
CA LEU A 257 25.13 12.74 6.60
C LEU A 257 25.77 12.81 7.99
N ASN A 258 25.83 11.71 8.76
CA ASN A 258 26.26 11.75 10.16
C ASN A 258 27.70 12.29 10.33
N ASP A 259 28.61 11.88 9.44
CA ASP A 259 30.00 12.37 9.43
C ASP A 259 30.06 13.88 9.17
N VAL A 260 29.19 14.40 8.30
CA VAL A 260 29.10 15.83 7.96
C VAL A 260 28.49 16.61 9.11
N ILE A 261 27.42 16.08 9.73
CA ILE A 261 26.77 16.67 10.90
C ILE A 261 27.77 16.80 12.05
N THR A 262 28.55 15.75 12.29
CA THR A 262 29.63 15.74 13.29
C THR A 262 30.75 16.73 12.92
N HIS A 263 31.13 16.82 11.64
CA HIS A 263 32.13 17.79 11.17
C HIS A 263 31.69 19.24 11.41
N LEU A 264 30.40 19.53 11.22
CA LEU A 264 29.80 20.84 11.49
C LEU A 264 29.57 21.10 12.99
N SER A 265 30.15 20.28 13.87
CA SER A 265 30.13 20.43 15.32
C SER A 265 28.73 20.34 15.95
N PHE A 266 27.77 19.67 15.29
CA PHE A 266 26.50 19.34 15.92
C PHE A 266 26.67 18.13 16.84
N ASP A 267 26.15 18.24 18.07
CA ASP A 267 26.23 17.17 19.06
C ASP A 267 25.12 16.13 18.83
N VAL A 268 25.52 14.98 18.31
CA VAL A 268 24.67 13.79 18.17
C VAL A 268 25.26 12.71 19.08
N ASP A 269 24.63 12.50 20.23
CA ASP A 269 24.99 11.41 21.11
C ASP A 269 24.72 10.04 20.47
N THR A 270 25.46 9.03 20.93
CA THR A 270 25.38 7.65 20.42
C THR A 270 23.96 7.07 20.52
N LEU A 271 23.18 7.46 21.54
CA LEU A 271 21.81 7.00 21.71
C LEU A 271 20.90 7.56 20.60
N SER A 272 21.02 8.84 20.28
CA SER A 272 20.28 9.51 19.20
C SER A 272 20.59 8.88 17.84
N GLU A 273 21.85 8.53 17.58
CA GLU A 273 22.25 7.80 16.37
C GLU A 273 21.64 6.40 16.32
N GLN A 274 21.72 5.63 17.42
CA GLN A 274 21.13 4.29 17.51
C GLN A 274 19.60 4.32 17.33
N LEU A 275 18.91 5.26 17.95
CA LEU A 275 17.46 5.44 17.82
C LEU A 275 17.09 5.86 16.39
N LEU A 276 17.85 6.76 15.74
CA LEU A 276 17.59 7.12 14.36
C LEU A 276 17.82 5.94 13.40
N ASN A 277 18.86 5.13 13.64
CA ASN A 277 19.10 3.90 12.88
C ASN A 277 17.97 2.88 13.07
N PHE A 278 17.50 2.68 14.32
CA PHE A 278 16.33 1.85 14.60
C PHE A 278 15.11 2.33 13.80
N VAL A 279 14.79 3.62 13.83
CA VAL A 279 13.69 4.22 13.07
C VAL A 279 13.84 3.94 11.58
N HIS A 280 15.01 4.23 11.00
CA HIS A 280 15.26 3.99 9.59
C HIS A 280 15.03 2.53 9.21
N LYS A 281 15.61 1.58 9.95
CA LYS A 281 15.51 0.14 9.67
C LYS A 281 14.10 -0.39 9.86
N MET A 282 13.40 0.04 10.90
CA MET A 282 12.00 -0.32 11.12
C MET A 282 11.12 0.15 9.96
N LEU A 283 11.23 1.43 9.57
CA LEU A 283 10.41 2.01 8.50
C LEU A 283 10.72 1.38 7.14
N GLU A 284 11.99 1.13 6.84
CA GLU A 284 12.43 0.43 5.63
C GLU A 284 11.77 -0.94 5.52
N LYS A 285 11.77 -1.71 6.63
CA LYS A 285 11.20 -3.05 6.67
C LYS A 285 9.68 -3.03 6.60
N CYS A 286 9.03 -2.12 7.31
CA CYS A 286 7.58 -1.93 7.22
C CYS A 286 7.15 -1.58 5.78
N SER A 287 7.89 -0.71 5.10
CA SER A 287 7.67 -0.37 3.68
C SER A 287 7.88 -1.57 2.76
N GLN A 288 8.98 -2.30 2.94
CA GLN A 288 9.30 -3.50 2.17
C GLN A 288 8.17 -4.55 2.26
N TYR A 289 7.71 -4.84 3.49
CA TYR A 289 6.71 -5.87 3.74
C TYR A 289 5.29 -5.45 3.35
N SER A 290 4.94 -4.17 3.54
CA SER A 290 3.68 -3.63 3.00
C SER A 290 3.66 -3.73 1.47
N GLY A 291 4.78 -3.40 0.82
CA GLY A 291 4.95 -3.55 -0.62
C GLY A 291 4.84 -5.00 -1.09
N TYR A 292 5.40 -5.95 -0.33
CA TYR A 292 5.34 -7.39 -0.61
C TYR A 292 3.92 -7.95 -0.55
N ILE A 293 3.14 -7.63 0.49
CA ILE A 293 1.75 -8.10 0.65
C ILE A 293 0.78 -7.39 -0.30
N SER A 294 1.13 -6.22 -0.82
CA SER A 294 0.27 -5.47 -1.75
C SER A 294 0.43 -5.90 -3.22
N GLN A 295 1.29 -6.87 -3.54
CA GLN A 295 1.52 -7.31 -4.92
C GLN A 295 0.35 -8.11 -5.49
N SER A 296 0.17 -8.08 -6.81
CA SER A 296 -0.90 -8.83 -7.49
C SER A 296 -0.79 -10.36 -7.36
N GLY A 297 0.35 -10.90 -6.93
CA GLY A 297 0.56 -12.31 -6.63
C GLY A 297 0.57 -12.65 -5.13
N SER A 298 0.29 -11.67 -4.26
CA SER A 298 0.27 -11.89 -2.82
C SER A 298 -0.92 -12.74 -2.38
N SER A 299 -0.83 -13.38 -1.21
CA SER A 299 -1.89 -14.19 -0.62
C SER A 299 -1.96 -13.95 0.88
N ILE A 300 -3.12 -14.23 1.48
CA ILE A 300 -3.31 -14.16 2.93
C ILE A 300 -2.35 -15.08 3.69
N SER A 301 -1.84 -16.13 3.05
CA SER A 301 -0.78 -17.02 3.58
C SER A 301 0.52 -16.30 3.93
N GLN A 302 0.74 -15.09 3.41
CA GLN A 302 1.93 -14.30 3.69
C GLN A 302 1.80 -13.45 4.95
N VAL A 303 0.60 -13.30 5.52
CA VAL A 303 0.34 -12.35 6.62
C VAL A 303 1.11 -12.73 7.88
N ILE A 304 0.91 -13.94 8.43
CA ILE A 304 1.64 -14.35 9.65
C ILE A 304 3.15 -14.41 9.43
N PRO A 305 3.68 -15.04 8.34
CA PRO A 305 5.11 -15.01 8.07
C PRO A 305 5.69 -13.59 8.07
N THR A 306 4.97 -12.65 7.49
CA THR A 306 5.41 -11.25 7.43
C THR A 306 5.38 -10.58 8.80
N ILE A 307 4.34 -10.81 9.61
CA ILE A 307 4.26 -10.29 10.99
C ILE A 307 5.45 -10.81 11.82
N LEU A 308 5.75 -12.10 11.74
CA LEU A 308 6.88 -12.70 12.47
C LEU A 308 8.23 -12.14 11.99
N LEU A 309 8.40 -11.93 10.69
CA LEU A 309 9.59 -11.31 10.14
C LEU A 309 9.78 -9.86 10.60
N ILE A 310 8.70 -9.06 10.66
CA ILE A 310 8.75 -7.71 11.24
C ILE A 310 9.14 -7.82 12.71
N LYS A 311 8.45 -8.65 13.50
CA LYS A 311 8.74 -8.84 14.93
C LYS A 311 10.20 -9.18 15.21
N HIS A 312 10.74 -10.15 14.47
CA HIS A 312 12.14 -10.59 14.62
C HIS A 312 13.13 -9.47 14.28
N GLU A 313 12.91 -8.79 13.15
CA GLU A 313 13.78 -7.71 12.73
C GLU A 313 13.75 -6.56 13.73
N MET A 314 12.56 -6.19 14.22
CA MET A 314 12.41 -5.15 15.21
C MET A 314 13.11 -5.48 16.53
N LYS A 315 12.92 -6.70 17.03
CA LYS A 315 13.60 -7.18 18.24
C LYS A 315 15.11 -7.01 18.11
N ARG A 316 15.69 -7.36 16.96
CA ARG A 316 17.14 -7.23 16.72
C ARG A 316 17.63 -5.77 16.75
N GLN A 317 16.83 -4.83 16.24
CA GLN A 317 17.26 -3.43 16.12
C GLN A 317 17.06 -2.62 17.41
N ILE A 318 16.09 -3.00 18.25
CA ILE A 318 15.73 -2.24 19.47
C ILE A 318 16.34 -2.81 20.75
N ASP A 319 16.97 -3.98 20.70
CA ASP A 319 17.53 -4.70 21.86
C ASP A 319 18.45 -3.79 22.69
N GLY A 320 18.10 -3.59 23.96
CA GLY A 320 18.85 -2.77 24.90
C GLY A 320 18.65 -1.25 24.77
N LEU A 321 17.77 -0.78 23.86
CA LEU A 321 17.42 0.64 23.75
C LEU A 321 16.26 1.00 24.70
N PRO A 322 16.20 2.25 25.21
CA PRO A 322 15.18 2.67 26.18
C PRO A 322 13.72 2.36 25.79
N PRO A 323 13.27 2.58 24.52
CA PRO A 323 11.87 2.36 24.17
C PRO A 323 11.53 0.90 23.82
N GLU A 324 12.42 -0.07 24.06
CA GLU A 324 12.24 -1.48 23.66
C GLU A 324 10.90 -2.09 24.11
N GLU A 325 10.59 -2.00 25.41
CA GLU A 325 9.37 -2.62 25.95
C GLU A 325 8.10 -1.92 25.45
N THR A 326 8.14 -0.60 25.29
CA THR A 326 7.04 0.19 24.72
C THR A 326 6.78 -0.24 23.27
N VAL A 327 7.83 -0.39 22.45
CA VAL A 327 7.73 -0.85 21.06
C VAL A 327 7.15 -2.27 20.98
N LYS A 328 7.60 -3.19 21.85
CA LYS A 328 7.06 -4.57 21.90
C LYS A 328 5.59 -4.61 22.29
N SER A 329 5.19 -3.76 23.23
CA SER A 329 3.80 -3.62 23.68
C SER A 329 2.91 -3.14 22.53
N ILE A 330 3.27 -2.03 21.88
CA ILE A 330 2.58 -1.47 20.71
C ILE A 330 2.46 -2.51 19.58
N PHE A 331 3.56 -3.24 19.29
CA PHE A 331 3.54 -4.29 18.27
C PHE A 331 2.52 -5.38 18.61
N SER A 332 2.53 -5.86 19.85
CA SER A 332 1.64 -6.93 20.29
C SER A 332 0.18 -6.48 20.24
N GLU A 333 -0.14 -5.29 20.72
CA GLU A 333 -1.50 -4.74 20.73
C GLU A 333 -2.06 -4.53 19.31
N ILE A 334 -1.25 -4.01 18.39
CA ILE A 334 -1.73 -3.65 17.05
C ILE A 334 -1.93 -4.89 16.16
N PHE A 335 -1.04 -5.87 16.26
CA PHE A 335 -1.10 -7.09 15.44
C PHE A 335 -1.92 -8.20 16.09
N MET A 336 -2.27 -8.11 17.39
CA MET A 336 -3.09 -9.09 18.11
C MET A 336 -4.35 -9.51 17.33
N PRO A 337 -5.14 -8.61 16.69
CA PRO A 337 -6.32 -9.03 15.94
C PRO A 337 -6.02 -10.01 14.81
N LEU A 338 -4.84 -9.93 14.18
CA LEU A 338 -4.41 -10.81 13.10
C LEU A 338 -3.73 -12.08 13.62
N THR A 339 -3.17 -12.05 14.83
CA THR A 339 -2.38 -13.15 15.41
C THR A 339 -3.08 -13.86 16.57
N SER A 340 -4.36 -13.62 16.81
CA SER A 340 -5.16 -14.31 17.83
C SER A 340 -6.60 -14.61 17.35
N GLY A 341 -7.27 -15.55 18.04
CA GLY A 341 -8.66 -15.91 17.79
C GLY A 341 -8.92 -16.56 16.42
N GLU A 342 -10.17 -16.52 15.96
CA GLU A 342 -10.61 -17.13 14.69
C GLU A 342 -9.92 -16.52 13.46
N GLN A 343 -9.53 -15.24 13.51
CA GLN A 343 -8.83 -14.60 12.39
C GLN A 343 -7.43 -15.21 12.19
N ARG A 344 -6.72 -15.49 13.29
CA ARG A 344 -5.42 -16.18 13.23
C ARG A 344 -5.55 -17.55 12.56
N GLN A 345 -6.55 -18.33 12.96
CA GLN A 345 -6.78 -19.67 12.42
C GLN A 345 -6.88 -19.65 10.88
N GLN A 346 -7.57 -18.66 10.30
CA GLN A 346 -7.66 -18.53 8.85
C GLN A 346 -6.30 -18.26 8.18
N TYR A 347 -5.47 -17.41 8.79
CA TYR A 347 -4.13 -17.16 8.27
C TYR A 347 -3.19 -18.35 8.47
N ASP A 348 -3.35 -19.10 9.56
CA ASP A 348 -2.58 -20.32 9.85
C ASP A 348 -2.89 -21.42 8.84
N LEU A 349 -4.18 -21.68 8.59
CA LEU A 349 -4.61 -22.61 7.54
C LEU A 349 -4.14 -22.16 6.15
N ALA A 350 -4.23 -20.86 5.83
CA ALA A 350 -3.71 -20.36 4.57
C ALA A 350 -2.19 -20.53 4.45
N SER A 351 -1.45 -20.38 5.55
CA SER A 351 0.01 -20.59 5.59
C SER A 351 0.36 -22.06 5.42
N LEU A 352 -0.42 -22.98 6.01
CA LEU A 352 -0.28 -24.43 5.82
C LEU A 352 -0.53 -24.84 4.36
N LEU A 353 -1.56 -24.26 3.72
CA LEU A 353 -1.92 -24.56 2.32
C LEU A 353 -0.98 -23.93 1.29
N ASP A 354 -0.01 -23.12 1.71
CA ASP A 354 0.98 -22.51 0.85
C ASP A 354 2.31 -23.28 0.96
N PRO A 355 2.76 -23.99 -0.10
CA PRO A 355 4.00 -24.76 -0.08
C PRO A 355 5.25 -23.92 0.23
N ARG A 356 5.17 -22.59 0.09
CA ARG A 356 6.27 -21.69 0.46
C ARG A 356 6.43 -21.59 1.97
N PHE A 357 5.42 -21.88 2.78
CA PHE A 357 5.41 -21.65 4.23
C PHE A 357 5.12 -22.90 5.06
N ALA A 358 4.38 -23.86 4.50
CA ALA A 358 4.04 -25.12 5.14
C ALA A 358 5.27 -25.78 5.80
N TYR A 359 5.10 -26.21 7.06
CA TYR A 359 6.11 -26.93 7.86
C TYR A 359 7.46 -26.22 8.03
N ARG A 360 7.51 -24.88 7.86
CA ARG A 360 8.73 -24.12 8.18
C ARG A 360 8.86 -23.95 9.69
N SER A 361 9.97 -24.46 10.24
CA SER A 361 10.34 -24.31 11.66
C SER A 361 10.56 -22.85 12.10
N ALA A 362 10.83 -21.95 11.15
CA ALA A 362 10.95 -20.51 11.42
C ALA A 362 9.60 -19.84 11.71
N LEU A 363 8.47 -20.50 11.43
CA LEU A 363 7.13 -19.96 11.63
C LEU A 363 6.46 -20.60 12.85
N TYR A 364 6.45 -21.92 12.90
CA TYR A 364 5.81 -22.72 13.93
C TYR A 364 6.65 -23.95 14.30
N THR A 365 6.46 -24.45 15.51
CA THR A 365 6.98 -25.76 15.93
C THR A 365 6.26 -26.90 15.19
N GLU A 366 6.81 -28.12 15.24
CA GLU A 366 6.14 -29.29 14.67
C GLU A 366 4.78 -29.55 15.33
N GLU A 367 4.71 -29.42 16.65
CA GLU A 367 3.45 -29.56 17.42
C GLU A 367 2.39 -28.53 16.99
N GLU A 368 2.79 -27.27 16.77
CA GLU A 368 1.90 -26.22 16.29
C GLU A 368 1.40 -26.52 14.87
N TRP A 369 2.26 -27.05 13.98
CA TRP A 369 1.85 -27.46 12.64
C TRP A 369 0.84 -28.61 12.67
N ASP A 370 1.06 -29.61 13.52
CA ASP A 370 0.13 -30.74 13.70
C ASP A 370 -1.25 -30.26 14.16
N ASP A 371 -1.31 -29.25 15.03
CA ASP A 371 -2.56 -28.68 15.51
C ASP A 371 -3.29 -27.86 14.43
N ILE A 372 -2.55 -27.13 13.59
CA ILE A 372 -3.11 -26.43 12.42
C ILE A 372 -3.66 -27.46 11.41
N GLU A 373 -2.96 -28.58 11.18
CA GLU A 373 -3.40 -29.63 10.27
C GLU A 373 -4.66 -30.35 10.78
N LYS A 374 -4.73 -30.69 12.06
CA LYS A 374 -5.96 -31.24 12.67
C LYS A 374 -7.15 -30.31 12.48
N THR A 375 -6.92 -29.00 12.60
CA THR A 375 -7.96 -27.99 12.41
C THR A 375 -8.48 -27.98 10.97
N LEU A 376 -7.58 -28.11 9.98
CA LEU A 376 -7.95 -28.21 8.56
C LEU A 376 -8.87 -29.42 8.29
N LEU A 377 -8.55 -30.58 8.89
CA LEU A 377 -9.32 -31.83 8.75
C LEU A 377 -10.69 -31.80 9.44
N VAL A 378 -10.95 -30.83 10.31
CA VAL A 378 -12.26 -30.63 10.94
C VAL A 378 -13.12 -29.66 10.12
N GLU A 379 -12.49 -28.70 9.44
CA GLU A 379 -13.21 -27.72 8.59
C GLU A 379 -13.58 -28.26 7.19
N PHE A 380 -12.88 -29.29 6.69
CA PHE A 380 -13.08 -29.92 5.38
C PHE A 380 -13.13 -31.44 5.49
#